data_AF-A0A2A4P6Q8-F1
#
_entry.id   AF-A0A2A4P6Q8-F1
#
_cell.length_a   1.000
_cell.length_b   1.000
_cell.length_c   1.000
_cell.angle_alpha   90.00
_cell.angle_beta   90.00
_cell.angle_gamma   90.00
#
_symmetry.space_group_name_H-M   'P 1'
#
loop_
_entity.id
_entity.type
_entity.pdbx_description
1 polymer ?
#
loop_
_entity_poly.entity_id
_entity_poly.type
_entity_poly.pdbx_seq_one_letter_code
_entity_poly.pdbx_strand_id
1 'polypeptide(L)'
;LRLERQNAIPLALDVKGIPLKRNCIAIEDVINALEIAIQTDIAGNETFQLAMDEPLDYGTLADYLNNQYGYPVIRIPTPYHSIRLDNKKARKQLGWRPQIDTFELADRAWSFQREGHPRKAIVYPG
;
A
#
# COMPACT_ATOMS: atom_id res chain seq x y z
N LEU A 1 13.36 -18.25 -3.10
CA LEU A 1 14.12 -17.61 -2.01
C LEU A 1 13.53 -18.05 -0.68
N ARG A 2 14.25 -18.87 0.10
CA ARG A 2 13.76 -19.40 1.39
C ARG A 2 14.02 -18.38 2.51
N LEU A 3 13.28 -17.26 2.45
CA LEU A 3 13.35 -16.17 3.45
C LEU A 3 12.46 -16.43 4.67
N GLU A 4 11.59 -17.44 4.61
CA GLU A 4 10.62 -17.80 5.66
C GLU A 4 11.24 -18.12 7.03
N ARG A 5 12.57 -18.26 7.13
CA ARG A 5 13.27 -18.62 8.37
C ARG A 5 14.23 -17.54 8.89
N GLN A 6 14.33 -16.41 8.22
CA GLN A 6 15.15 -15.29 8.69
C GLN A 6 14.23 -14.16 9.11
N ASN A 7 14.36 -13.72 10.36
CA ASN A 7 13.76 -12.51 10.90
C ASN A 7 14.39 -11.30 10.18
N ALA A 8 13.95 -11.04 8.96
CA ALA A 8 14.55 -10.04 8.06
C ALA A 8 13.49 -9.38 7.20
N ILE A 9 13.74 -8.14 6.80
CA ILE A 9 12.86 -7.35 5.93
C ILE A 9 13.28 -7.58 4.48
N PRO A 10 12.45 -8.23 3.65
CA PRO A 10 12.74 -8.41 2.23
C PRO A 10 12.50 -7.10 1.47
N LEU A 11 13.58 -6.44 1.04
CA LEU A 11 13.52 -5.23 0.23
C LEU A 11 13.60 -5.58 -1.26
N ALA A 12 12.45 -5.57 -1.92
CA ALA A 12 12.39 -5.78 -3.36
C ALA A 12 12.94 -4.56 -4.13
N LEU A 13 13.85 -4.83 -5.07
CA LEU A 13 14.47 -3.86 -5.95
C LEU A 13 13.91 -3.97 -7.37
N ASP A 14 13.84 -2.86 -8.07
CA ASP A 14 13.45 -2.80 -9.48
C ASP A 14 14.59 -3.26 -10.41
N VAL A 15 14.33 -3.27 -11.71
CA VAL A 15 15.31 -3.66 -12.74
C VAL A 15 16.59 -2.79 -12.76
N LYS A 16 16.59 -1.63 -12.11
CA LYS A 16 17.76 -0.73 -11.96
C LYS A 16 18.45 -0.90 -10.60
N GLY A 17 18.01 -1.83 -9.77
CA GLY A 17 18.56 -2.05 -8.42
C GLY A 17 18.10 -1.02 -7.38
N ILE A 18 17.09 -0.21 -7.70
CA ILE A 18 16.52 0.83 -6.83
C ILE A 18 15.33 0.24 -6.07
N PRO A 19 15.08 0.60 -4.81
CA PRO A 19 13.87 0.18 -4.11
C PRO A 19 12.59 0.38 -4.92
N LEU A 20 11.76 -0.65 -4.98
CA LEU A 20 10.49 -0.58 -5.70
C LEU A 20 9.55 0.42 -5.05
N LYS A 21 8.83 1.16 -5.90
CA LYS A 21 7.70 2.01 -5.52
C LYS A 21 6.40 1.39 -6.00
N ARG A 22 5.40 1.37 -5.12
CA ARG A 22 4.08 0.79 -5.38
C ARG A 22 2.99 1.73 -4.92
N ASN A 23 1.83 1.62 -5.57
CA ASN A 23 0.62 2.19 -5.00
C ASN A 23 0.06 1.21 -3.98
N CYS A 24 -0.01 1.66 -2.75
CA CYS A 24 -0.65 0.97 -1.64
C CYS A 24 -1.42 2.04 -0.88
N ILE A 25 -2.71 1.81 -0.67
CA ILE A 25 -3.61 2.76 -0.01
C ILE A 25 -4.44 1.98 1.00
N ALA A 26 -4.76 2.61 2.13
CA ALA A 26 -5.66 2.03 3.12
C ALA A 26 -7.05 1.80 2.52
N ILE A 27 -7.72 0.74 2.94
CA ILE A 27 -9.06 0.42 2.42
C ILE A 27 -10.08 1.46 2.88
N GLU A 28 -9.89 2.03 4.07
CA GLU A 28 -10.70 3.09 4.65
C GLU A 28 -10.67 4.35 3.79
N ASP A 29 -9.50 4.70 3.24
CA ASP A 29 -9.35 5.84 2.33
C ASP A 29 -10.09 5.60 1.00
N VAL A 30 -10.12 4.35 0.52
CA VAL A 30 -10.91 3.97 -0.67
C VAL A 30 -12.40 4.07 -0.37
N ILE A 31 -12.86 3.57 0.78
CA ILE A 31 -14.27 3.66 1.18
C ILE A 31 -14.69 5.13 1.32
N ASN A 32 -13.87 5.96 1.95
CA ASN A 32 -14.14 7.39 2.09
C ASN A 32 -14.24 8.10 0.73
N ALA A 33 -13.38 7.76 -0.24
CA ALA A 33 -13.49 8.27 -1.61
C ALA A 33 -14.80 7.86 -2.28
N LEU A 34 -15.24 6.61 -2.10
CA LEU A 34 -16.50 6.12 -2.67
C LEU A 34 -17.71 6.83 -2.06
N GLU A 35 -17.71 7.03 -0.75
CA GLU A 35 -18.77 7.78 -0.05
C GLU A 35 -18.88 9.21 -0.59
N ILE A 36 -17.75 9.90 -0.74
CA ILE A 36 -17.70 11.24 -1.33
C ILE A 36 -18.19 11.22 -2.79
N ALA A 37 -17.71 10.26 -3.59
CA ALA A 37 -18.06 10.18 -5.00
C ALA A 37 -19.58 9.97 -5.23
N ILE A 38 -20.25 9.20 -4.37
CA ILE A 38 -21.71 8.98 -4.45
C ILE A 38 -22.49 10.26 -4.12
N GLN A 39 -21.95 11.12 -3.26
CA GLN A 39 -22.61 12.35 -2.82
C GLN A 39 -22.24 13.58 -3.67
N THR A 40 -21.20 13.48 -4.50
CA THR A 40 -20.74 14.61 -5.30
C THR A 40 -21.52 14.68 -6.60
N ASP A 41 -22.18 15.81 -6.85
CA ASP A 41 -22.86 16.09 -8.11
C ASP A 41 -21.84 16.44 -9.21
N ILE A 42 -21.26 15.42 -9.82
CA ILE A 42 -20.31 15.56 -10.93
C ILE A 42 -21.02 15.16 -12.22
N ALA A 43 -21.04 16.11 -13.16
CA ALA A 43 -21.52 15.81 -14.51
C ALA A 43 -20.59 14.78 -15.20
N GLY A 44 -21.18 13.71 -15.76
CA GLY A 44 -20.53 12.96 -16.85
C GLY A 44 -19.87 11.60 -16.56
N ASN A 45 -20.31 10.81 -15.56
CA ASN A 45 -19.78 9.45 -15.30
C ASN A 45 -18.24 9.40 -15.27
N GLU A 46 -17.65 10.24 -14.43
CA GLU A 46 -16.21 10.45 -14.37
C GLU A 46 -15.46 9.28 -13.74
N THR A 47 -14.23 9.04 -14.21
CA THR A 47 -13.31 8.05 -13.61
C THR A 47 -12.23 8.76 -12.79
N PHE A 48 -11.91 8.20 -11.62
CA PHE A 48 -10.93 8.73 -10.67
C PHE A 48 -9.89 7.66 -10.31
N GLN A 49 -8.61 8.05 -10.24
CA GLN A 49 -7.57 7.23 -9.63
C GLN A 49 -7.54 7.49 -8.12
N LEU A 50 -7.75 6.44 -7.34
CA LEU A 50 -7.59 6.46 -5.88
C LEU A 50 -6.20 5.92 -5.54
N ALA A 51 -5.34 6.79 -5.05
CA ALA A 51 -3.96 6.48 -4.71
C ALA A 51 -3.45 7.46 -3.65
N MET A 52 -2.34 7.08 -3.02
CA MET A 52 -1.57 7.96 -2.14
C MET A 52 -1.02 9.18 -2.90
N ASP A 53 -0.74 10.27 -2.17
CA ASP A 53 -0.10 11.46 -2.76
C ASP A 53 1.32 11.16 -3.23
N GLU A 54 2.06 10.35 -2.46
CA GLU A 54 3.34 9.75 -2.83
C GLU A 54 3.21 8.23 -2.85
N PRO A 55 3.83 7.53 -3.83
CA PRO A 55 3.81 6.07 -3.85
C PRO A 55 4.58 5.53 -2.64
N LEU A 56 4.14 4.38 -2.15
CA LEU A 56 4.82 3.66 -1.09
C LEU A 56 6.19 3.20 -1.60
N ASP A 57 7.26 3.74 -0.99
CA ASP A 57 8.65 3.41 -1.27
C ASP A 57 9.11 2.28 -0.35
N TYR A 58 9.45 1.13 -0.92
CA TYR A 58 9.92 -0.02 -0.13
C TYR A 58 11.23 0.26 0.59
N GLY A 59 12.09 1.14 0.09
CA GLY A 59 13.33 1.53 0.75
C GLY A 59 13.03 2.29 2.03
N THR A 60 12.21 3.35 1.92
CA THR A 60 11.77 4.13 3.09
C THR A 60 11.05 3.26 4.11
N LEU A 61 10.17 2.35 3.67
CA LEU A 61 9.49 1.41 4.56
C LEU A 61 10.47 0.44 5.23
N ALA A 62 11.45 -0.08 4.48
CA ALA A 62 12.43 -1.00 5.04
C ALA A 62 13.32 -0.32 6.09
N ASP A 63 13.74 0.92 5.84
CA ASP A 63 14.50 1.72 6.81
C ASP A 63 13.66 2.00 8.06
N TYR A 64 12.39 2.36 7.88
CA TYR A 64 11.45 2.58 9.00
C TYR A 64 11.31 1.33 9.87
N LEU A 65 11.03 0.17 9.27
CA LEU A 65 10.86 -1.10 9.98
C LEU A 65 12.17 -1.59 10.62
N ASN A 66 13.33 -1.35 9.99
CA ASN A 66 14.62 -1.66 10.57
C ASN A 66 14.88 -0.83 11.83
N ASN A 67 14.63 0.48 11.75
CA ASN A 67 14.81 1.39 12.88
C ASN A 67 13.85 1.08 14.04
N GLN A 68 12.59 0.73 13.72
CA GLN A 68 11.55 0.50 14.73
C GLN A 68 11.66 -0.89 15.40
N TYR A 69 12.05 -1.93 14.65
CA TYR A 69 11.99 -3.31 15.12
C TYR A 69 13.33 -4.08 15.06
N GLY A 70 14.39 -3.47 14.53
CA GLY A 70 15.74 -4.03 14.55
C GLY A 70 16.02 -5.17 13.55
N TYR A 71 15.11 -5.45 12.63
CA TYR A 71 15.29 -6.54 11.66
C TYR A 71 16.21 -6.14 10.50
N PRO A 72 17.20 -6.95 10.12
CA PRO A 72 18.08 -6.67 8.99
C PRO A 72 17.30 -6.61 7.66
N VAL A 73 17.73 -5.72 6.76
CA VAL A 73 17.15 -5.58 5.43
C VAL A 73 17.91 -6.44 4.42
N ILE A 74 17.20 -7.32 3.71
CA ILE A 74 17.76 -8.17 2.65
C ILE A 74 17.27 -7.66 1.31
N ARG A 75 18.20 -7.22 0.46
CA ARG A 75 17.92 -6.73 -0.89
C ARG A 75 17.64 -7.88 -1.85
N ILE A 76 16.52 -7.80 -2.58
CA ILE A 76 16.07 -8.83 -3.51
C ILE A 76 15.87 -8.20 -4.89
N PRO A 77 16.75 -8.47 -5.86
CA PRO A 77 16.53 -8.07 -7.25
C PRO A 77 15.26 -8.71 -7.81
N THR A 78 14.45 -7.92 -8.52
CA THR A 78 13.23 -8.41 -9.19
C THR A 78 13.17 -7.89 -10.63
N PRO A 79 12.43 -8.56 -11.53
CA PRO A 79 12.25 -8.08 -12.90
C PRO A 79 11.18 -6.96 -13.01
N TYR A 80 10.74 -6.39 -11.89
CA TYR A 80 9.61 -5.46 -11.88
C TYR A 80 10.05 -3.99 -11.98
N HIS A 81 9.12 -3.15 -12.43
CA HIS A 81 9.28 -1.70 -12.46
C HIS A 81 8.43 -1.04 -11.38
N SER A 82 8.88 0.12 -10.89
CA SER A 82 8.10 0.99 -10.01
C SER A 82 6.84 1.53 -10.71
N ILE A 83 5.75 1.69 -9.96
CA ILE A 83 4.48 2.24 -10.46
C ILE A 83 4.11 3.46 -9.61
N ARG A 84 3.64 4.53 -10.27
CA ARG A 84 3.05 5.71 -9.64
C ARG A 84 1.71 6.01 -10.30
N LEU A 85 0.68 6.21 -9.49
CA LEU A 85 -0.63 6.72 -9.91
C LEU A 85 -0.72 8.22 -9.59
N ASP A 86 -1.61 8.94 -10.29
CA ASP A 86 -1.86 10.37 -10.06
C ASP A 86 -3.31 10.57 -9.60
N ASN A 87 -3.48 10.93 -8.33
CA ASN A 87 -4.79 11.18 -7.72
C ASN A 87 -5.25 12.66 -7.85
N LYS A 88 -4.54 13.52 -8.62
CA LYS A 88 -4.87 14.96 -8.74
C LYS A 88 -6.34 15.23 -9.07
N LYS A 89 -6.94 14.42 -9.93
CA LYS A 89 -8.35 14.59 -10.33
C LYS A 89 -9.29 14.35 -9.14
N ALA A 90 -9.07 13.28 -8.37
CA ALA A 90 -9.85 13.00 -7.16
C ALA A 90 -9.72 14.15 -6.16
N ARG A 91 -8.49 14.64 -5.92
CA ARG A 91 -8.27 15.79 -5.03
C ARG A 91 -8.99 17.06 -5.46
N LYS A 92 -9.02 17.34 -6.77
CA LYS A 92 -9.59 18.59 -7.30
C LYS A 92 -11.11 18.55 -7.42
N GLN A 93 -11.67 17.43 -7.87
CA GLN A 93 -13.10 17.34 -8.18
C GLN A 93 -13.93 16.75 -7.04
N LEU A 94 -13.34 15.85 -6.24
CA LEU A 94 -14.02 15.26 -5.07
C LEU A 94 -13.64 15.97 -3.76
N GLY A 95 -12.58 16.80 -3.75
CA GLY A 95 -12.00 17.29 -2.50
C GLY A 95 -11.38 16.21 -1.62
N TRP A 96 -11.30 14.97 -2.12
CA TRP A 96 -10.81 13.80 -1.39
C TRP A 96 -9.29 13.77 -1.30
N ARG A 97 -8.75 13.32 -0.18
CA ARG A 97 -7.33 12.99 0.01
C ARG A 97 -7.20 11.73 0.87
N PRO A 98 -6.17 10.88 0.63
CA PRO A 98 -5.85 9.80 1.55
C PRO A 98 -5.46 10.39 2.92
N GLN A 99 -5.96 9.78 3.99
CA GLN A 99 -5.68 10.21 5.37
C GLN A 99 -4.60 9.37 6.02
N ILE A 100 -4.45 8.11 5.63
CA ILE A 100 -3.52 7.17 6.27
C ILE A 100 -2.23 7.14 5.47
N ASP A 101 -1.12 7.55 6.09
CA ASP A 101 0.19 7.55 5.45
C ASP A 101 0.87 6.17 5.44
N THR A 102 2.05 6.09 4.81
CA THR A 102 2.80 4.83 4.71
C THR A 102 3.23 4.27 6.07
N PHE A 103 3.58 5.13 7.03
CA PHE A 103 4.08 4.69 8.33
C PHE A 103 2.93 4.23 9.22
N GLU A 104 1.83 4.98 9.24
CA GLU A 104 0.62 4.57 9.95
C GLU A 104 0.07 3.24 9.37
N LEU A 105 0.05 3.09 8.04
CA LEU A 105 -0.34 1.84 7.41
C LEU A 105 0.58 0.68 7.82
N ALA A 106 1.89 0.91 7.90
CA ALA A 106 2.87 -0.09 8.32
C ALA A 106 2.67 -0.49 9.79
N ASP A 107 2.46 0.47 10.69
CA ASP A 107 2.24 0.25 12.12
C ASP A 107 0.96 -0.54 12.37
N ARG A 108 -0.13 -0.19 11.67
CA ARG A 108 -1.39 -0.94 11.73
C ARG A 108 -1.21 -2.38 11.25
N ALA A 109 -0.49 -2.57 10.14
CA ALA A 109 -0.23 -3.91 9.61
C ALA A 109 0.66 -4.74 10.55
N TRP A 110 1.65 -4.12 11.19
CA TRP A 110 2.57 -4.79 12.12
C TRP A 110 1.88 -5.17 13.44
N SER A 111 1.07 -4.26 13.98
CA SER A 111 0.34 -4.47 15.24
C SER A 111 -0.90 -5.33 15.10
N PHE A 112 -1.31 -5.65 13.86
CA PHE A 112 -2.51 -6.43 13.59
C PHE A 112 -2.47 -7.79 14.28
N GLN A 113 -3.35 -7.96 15.27
CA GLN A 113 -3.61 -9.25 15.90
C GLN A 113 -4.90 -9.81 15.35
N ARG A 114 -4.83 -11.01 14.78
CA ARG A 114 -6.03 -11.70 14.30
C ARG A 114 -6.78 -12.26 15.50
N GLU A 115 -8.03 -11.83 15.70
CA GLU A 115 -8.96 -12.53 16.59
C GLU A 115 -9.05 -14.00 16.17
N GLY A 116 -9.12 -14.93 17.14
CA GLY A 116 -8.85 -16.37 17.01
C GLY A 116 -9.74 -17.19 16.07
N HIS A 117 -10.43 -16.57 15.13
CA HIS A 117 -11.23 -17.25 14.12
C HIS A 117 -10.33 -17.94 13.09
N PRO A 118 -10.50 -19.26 12.86
CA PRO A 118 -9.79 -19.96 11.80
C PRO A 118 -10.14 -19.34 10.45
N ARG A 119 -9.15 -19.21 9.56
CA ARG A 119 -9.37 -18.78 8.18
C ARG A 119 -10.39 -19.74 7.57
N LYS A 120 -11.59 -19.26 7.23
CA LYS A 120 -12.54 -20.06 6.44
C LYS A 120 -11.81 -20.48 5.16
N ALA A 121 -11.86 -21.76 4.84
CA ALA A 121 -11.30 -22.25 3.59
C ALA A 121 -11.90 -21.42 2.45
N ILE A 122 -11.04 -20.80 1.64
CA ILE A 122 -11.49 -20.12 0.45
C ILE A 122 -11.88 -21.22 -0.53
N VAL A 123 -13.19 -21.46 -0.66
CA VAL A 123 -13.74 -22.31 -1.70
C VAL A 123 -14.04 -21.40 -2.87
N TYR A 124 -13.18 -21.39 -3.88
CA TYR A 124 -13.52 -20.87 -5.20
C TYR A 124 -14.11 -22.04 -6.00
N PRO A 125 -15.43 -22.06 -6.28
CA PRO A 125 -16.08 -23.13 -7.02
C PRO A 125 -15.98 -22.97 -8.56
N GLY A 126 -15.08 -22.11 -9.06
CA GLY A 126 -14.88 -21.81 -10.48
C GLY A 126 -13.50 -22.20 -10.95
#